data_AF-A0A355U9N1-F1
#
_entry.id   AF-A0A355U9N1-F1
#
_cell.length_a   1.000
_cell.length_b   1.000
_cell.length_c   1.000
_cell.angle_alpha   90.00
_cell.angle_beta   90.00
_cell.angle_gamma   90.00
#
_symmetry.space_group_name_H-M   'P 1'
#
loop_
_entity.id
_entity.type
_entity.pdbx_description
1 polymer ?
#
loop_
_entity_poly.entity_id
_entity_poly.type
_entity_poly.pdbx_seq_one_letter_code
_entity_poly.pdbx_strand_id
1 'polypeptide(L)'
;GYTSNFTNAYHQSRGWNNPKLLAYAESHDEERMLYKNLQYGNSSGSYSVKDINTALDRSELTWVIFSAIPGPKLMWQFQELGYDYAIDFNGRVGNKPIKWDYNTAGNRKDIYRVMSEMNQLKLTYKAFEGNDVKLDLGGKGKRVHLSDASQNFVVMGNFDVTTADLIGDFQHTGMWYEYFSGDSINVTDIKMSINCAPGAYKVYTDKNIKTSQRIGSISQVSYQMRIYPNPSQNELRVVLEKAQATNYSVFDAHGKSVKADVLQGNQSSFSIDI
;
A
#
# COMPACT_ATOMS: atom_id res chain seq x y z
N GLY A 1 -16.85 2.16 -7.77
CA GLY A 1 -16.80 1.74 -6.36
C GLY A 1 -18.15 1.97 -5.69
N TYR A 2 -18.40 1.31 -4.56
CA TYR A 2 -19.62 1.53 -3.77
C TYR A 2 -19.41 2.66 -2.77
N THR A 3 -20.46 3.42 -2.47
CA THR A 3 -20.49 4.39 -1.38
C THR A 3 -20.69 3.65 -0.07
N SER A 4 -19.59 3.20 0.55
CA SER A 4 -19.59 2.54 1.86
C SER A 4 -18.97 3.44 2.93
N ASN A 5 -19.13 3.08 4.20
CA ASN A 5 -18.57 3.84 5.32
C ASN A 5 -17.88 2.92 6.34
N PHE A 6 -16.63 3.24 6.71
CA PHE A 6 -15.86 2.49 7.72
C PHE A 6 -16.00 3.07 9.14
N THR A 7 -16.80 4.13 9.35
CA THR A 7 -16.99 4.79 10.65
C THR A 7 -17.32 3.80 11.77
N ASN A 8 -18.12 2.75 11.50
CA ASN A 8 -18.51 1.76 12.51
C ASN A 8 -17.36 0.88 13.05
N ALA A 9 -16.17 0.95 12.44
CA ALA A 9 -14.94 0.34 12.93
C ALA A 9 -14.20 1.21 13.96
N TYR A 10 -14.62 2.46 14.17
CA TYR A 10 -14.05 3.36 15.16
C TYR A 10 -14.85 3.34 16.46
N HIS A 11 -14.17 3.07 17.57
CA HIS A 11 -14.82 2.89 18.88
C HIS A 11 -15.68 4.09 19.33
N GLN A 12 -15.27 5.33 19.05
CA GLN A 12 -16.06 6.51 19.46
C GLN A 12 -17.37 6.64 18.67
N SER A 13 -17.47 6.07 17.47
CA SER A 13 -18.75 6.03 16.74
C SER A 13 -19.80 5.17 17.45
N ARG A 14 -19.38 4.35 18.42
CA ARG A 14 -20.23 3.54 19.29
C ARG A 14 -20.36 4.13 20.70
N GLY A 15 -19.86 5.34 20.93
CA GLY A 15 -19.85 6.00 22.24
C GLY A 15 -18.86 5.39 23.23
N TRP A 16 -17.86 4.64 22.78
CA TRP A 16 -16.85 4.05 23.66
C TRP A 16 -15.72 5.03 23.90
N ASN A 17 -15.27 5.15 25.14
CA ASN A 17 -14.15 6.03 25.53
C ASN A 17 -12.77 5.40 25.30
N ASN A 18 -12.70 4.08 25.13
CA ASN A 18 -11.46 3.34 24.98
C ASN A 18 -11.45 2.57 23.64
N PRO A 19 -10.28 2.47 22.95
CA PRO A 19 -10.15 1.78 21.66
C PRO A 19 -10.14 0.25 21.81
N LYS A 20 -11.16 -0.32 22.47
CA LYS A 20 -11.31 -1.76 22.72
C LYS A 20 -12.30 -2.46 21.78
N LEU A 21 -12.79 -1.75 20.76
CA LEU A 21 -13.70 -2.30 19.76
C LEU A 21 -12.95 -3.29 18.86
N LEU A 22 -13.33 -4.57 18.92
CA LEU A 22 -12.87 -5.57 17.97
C LEU A 22 -13.62 -5.41 16.64
N ALA A 23 -13.08 -4.58 15.75
CA ALA A 23 -13.63 -4.41 14.41
C ALA A 23 -13.11 -5.52 13.47
N TYR A 24 -13.91 -5.89 12.48
CA TYR A 24 -13.53 -6.81 11.41
C TYR A 24 -14.02 -6.29 10.05
N ALA A 25 -13.30 -6.63 8.98
CA ALA A 25 -13.72 -6.36 7.60
C ALA A 25 -14.46 -7.55 6.97
N GLU A 26 -14.22 -8.75 7.51
CA GLU A 26 -14.93 -9.98 7.20
C GLU A 26 -14.85 -10.92 8.41
N SER A 27 -15.77 -11.89 8.49
CA SER A 27 -15.81 -12.87 9.57
C SER A 27 -16.34 -14.21 9.04
N HIS A 28 -16.38 -15.22 9.90
CA HIS A 28 -16.95 -16.53 9.57
C HIS A 28 -18.45 -16.50 9.22
N ASP A 29 -19.17 -15.46 9.65
CA ASP A 29 -20.61 -15.31 9.45
C ASP A 29 -20.98 -14.46 8.23
N GLU A 30 -20.00 -13.93 7.50
CA GLU A 30 -20.24 -13.08 6.34
C GLU A 30 -19.46 -13.57 5.12
N GLU A 31 -19.97 -13.25 3.93
CA GLU A 31 -19.27 -13.58 2.69
C GLU A 31 -17.93 -12.84 2.61
N ARG A 32 -16.90 -13.56 2.12
CA ARG A 32 -15.52 -13.08 2.03
C ARG A 32 -15.42 -11.89 1.10
N MET A 33 -14.57 -10.94 1.49
CA MET A 33 -14.33 -9.73 0.72
C MET A 33 -13.78 -10.07 -0.67
N LEU A 34 -12.79 -10.96 -0.78
CA LEU A 34 -12.20 -11.26 -2.08
C LEU A 34 -13.22 -11.99 -2.99
N TYR A 35 -14.03 -12.90 -2.45
CA TYR A 35 -15.10 -13.51 -3.22
C TYR A 35 -16.10 -12.46 -3.74
N LYS A 36 -16.56 -11.54 -2.88
CA LYS A 36 -17.44 -10.43 -3.30
C LYS A 36 -16.82 -9.56 -4.38
N ASN A 37 -15.52 -9.26 -4.30
CA ASN A 37 -14.81 -8.51 -5.33
C ASN A 37 -14.86 -9.25 -6.68
N LEU A 38 -14.56 -10.55 -6.70
CA LEU A 38 -14.53 -11.37 -7.91
C LEU A 38 -15.92 -11.54 -8.55
N GLN A 39 -16.97 -11.70 -7.75
CA GLN A 39 -18.32 -11.94 -8.27
C GLN A 39 -19.06 -10.65 -8.65
N TYR A 40 -19.00 -9.66 -7.76
CA TYR A 40 -19.88 -8.49 -7.77
C TYR A 40 -19.14 -7.17 -7.94
N GLY A 41 -17.80 -7.20 -8.06
CA GLY A 41 -16.98 -6.01 -8.23
C GLY A 41 -17.42 -5.15 -9.41
N ASN A 42 -17.42 -3.83 -9.21
CA ASN A 42 -17.65 -2.86 -10.27
C ASN A 42 -16.48 -2.83 -11.27
N SER A 43 -16.74 -2.33 -12.47
CA SER A 43 -15.73 -2.07 -13.50
C SER A 43 -15.97 -0.72 -14.17
N SER A 44 -14.92 -0.16 -14.78
CA SER A 44 -14.99 1.02 -15.64
C SER A 44 -13.81 1.01 -16.61
N GLY A 45 -14.08 1.15 -17.91
CA GLY A 45 -13.06 1.03 -18.94
C GLY A 45 -12.30 -0.30 -18.84
N SER A 46 -10.97 -0.22 -18.78
CA SER A 46 -10.09 -1.39 -18.61
C SER A 46 -9.93 -1.87 -17.16
N TYR A 47 -10.44 -1.11 -16.18
CA TYR A 47 -10.31 -1.46 -14.76
C TYR A 47 -11.51 -2.31 -14.30
N SER A 48 -11.24 -3.53 -13.81
CA SER A 48 -12.28 -4.44 -13.33
C SER A 48 -11.91 -5.04 -11.98
N VAL A 49 -12.73 -4.78 -10.96
CA VAL A 49 -12.54 -5.40 -9.62
C VAL A 49 -12.74 -6.92 -9.67
N LYS A 50 -13.30 -7.46 -10.75
CA LYS A 50 -13.48 -8.91 -10.94
C LYS A 50 -12.22 -9.62 -11.44
N ASP A 51 -11.21 -8.87 -11.92
CA ASP A 51 -9.89 -9.41 -12.19
C ASP A 51 -9.19 -9.78 -10.88
N ILE A 52 -8.49 -10.92 -10.84
CA ILE A 52 -7.89 -11.42 -9.61
C ILE A 52 -6.80 -10.47 -9.06
N ASN A 53 -5.94 -9.92 -9.89
CA ASN A 53 -4.87 -9.02 -9.40
C ASN A 53 -5.48 -7.72 -8.87
N THR A 54 -6.45 -7.17 -9.62
CA THR A 54 -7.19 -5.99 -9.18
C THR A 54 -7.96 -6.27 -7.88
N ALA A 55 -8.60 -7.43 -7.74
CA ALA A 55 -9.32 -7.81 -6.52
C ALA A 55 -8.38 -7.91 -5.31
N LEU A 56 -7.17 -8.43 -5.51
CA LEU A 56 -6.15 -8.54 -4.48
C LEU A 56 -5.68 -7.14 -4.04
N ASP A 57 -5.35 -6.25 -4.96
CA ASP A 57 -5.00 -4.85 -4.68
C ASP A 57 -6.13 -4.11 -3.92
N ARG A 58 -7.39 -4.44 -4.22
CA ARG A 58 -8.56 -3.91 -3.50
C ARG A 58 -8.67 -4.40 -2.05
N SER A 59 -8.22 -5.63 -1.80
CA SER A 59 -8.10 -6.17 -0.44
C SER A 59 -6.95 -5.49 0.32
N GLU A 60 -5.84 -5.15 -0.35
CA GLU A 60 -4.75 -4.33 0.21
C GLU A 60 -5.26 -2.95 0.62
N LEU A 61 -5.88 -2.21 -0.31
CA LEU A 61 -6.51 -0.91 -0.05
C LEU A 61 -7.44 -0.94 1.17
N THR A 62 -8.29 -1.97 1.23
CA THR A 62 -9.23 -2.12 2.35
C THR A 62 -8.49 -2.27 3.66
N TRP A 63 -7.47 -3.13 3.72
CA TRP A 63 -6.69 -3.34 4.92
C TRP A 63 -5.88 -2.12 5.32
N VAL A 64 -5.25 -1.41 4.38
CA VAL A 64 -4.47 -0.19 4.65
C VAL A 64 -5.31 0.86 5.39
N ILE A 65 -6.51 1.13 4.90
CA ILE A 65 -7.40 2.10 5.53
C ILE A 65 -8.01 1.55 6.83
N PHE A 66 -8.47 0.30 6.82
CA PHE A 66 -9.13 -0.33 7.96
C PHE A 66 -8.18 -0.50 9.16
N SER A 67 -6.94 -0.91 8.91
CA SER A 67 -5.93 -1.11 9.96
C SER A 67 -5.47 0.21 10.56
N ALA A 68 -5.45 1.31 9.81
CA ALA A 68 -5.12 2.64 10.32
C ALA A 68 -6.16 3.21 11.31
N ILE A 69 -7.40 2.70 11.32
CA ILE A 69 -8.40 3.10 12.32
C ILE A 69 -7.97 2.56 13.70
N PRO A 70 -7.89 3.40 14.76
CA PRO A 70 -7.44 2.98 16.08
C PRO A 70 -8.24 1.82 16.68
N GLY A 71 -7.56 1.01 17.49
CA GLY A 71 -8.12 -0.17 18.18
C GLY A 71 -7.85 -1.51 17.48
N PRO A 72 -8.21 -2.63 18.14
CA PRO A 72 -7.93 -3.98 17.66
C PRO A 72 -8.68 -4.27 16.36
N LYS A 73 -8.08 -5.12 15.53
CA LYS A 73 -8.62 -5.53 14.23
C LYS A 73 -8.57 -7.05 14.18
N LEU A 74 -9.72 -7.67 13.99
CA LEU A 74 -9.81 -9.10 13.74
C LEU A 74 -9.54 -9.35 12.26
N MET A 75 -8.67 -10.32 12.02
CA MET A 75 -8.40 -10.90 10.71
C MET A 75 -9.03 -12.29 10.69
N TRP A 76 -9.78 -12.59 9.64
CA TRP A 76 -10.33 -13.92 9.46
C TRP A 76 -9.38 -14.81 8.67
N GLN A 77 -9.48 -16.13 8.86
CA GLN A 77 -8.52 -17.09 8.31
C GLN A 77 -8.31 -16.92 6.79
N PHE A 78 -7.05 -16.76 6.39
CA PHE A 78 -6.58 -16.58 5.01
C PHE A 78 -6.98 -15.25 4.35
N GLN A 79 -7.57 -14.30 5.08
CA GLN A 79 -7.82 -12.95 4.59
C GLN A 79 -6.53 -12.28 4.09
N GLU A 80 -5.41 -12.52 4.78
CA GLU A 80 -4.07 -12.05 4.46
C GLU A 80 -3.45 -12.65 3.19
N LEU A 81 -4.08 -13.68 2.62
CA LEU A 81 -3.72 -14.29 1.35
C LEU A 81 -4.81 -14.12 0.28
N GLY A 82 -5.83 -13.30 0.57
CA GLY A 82 -6.96 -13.06 -0.30
C GLY A 82 -7.85 -14.29 -0.47
N TYR A 83 -8.37 -14.89 0.60
CA TYR A 83 -9.17 -16.10 0.45
C TYR A 83 -10.50 -15.85 -0.32
N ASP A 84 -10.72 -16.61 -1.38
CA ASP A 84 -11.76 -16.39 -2.41
C ASP A 84 -12.83 -17.48 -2.46
N TYR A 85 -12.89 -18.38 -1.49
CA TYR A 85 -13.97 -19.38 -1.45
C TYR A 85 -15.26 -18.75 -0.94
N ALA A 86 -16.41 -19.15 -1.50
CA ALA A 86 -17.71 -18.72 -1.01
C ALA A 86 -17.94 -19.16 0.45
N ILE A 87 -18.76 -18.41 1.20
CA ILE A 87 -19.18 -18.80 2.54
C ILE A 87 -19.95 -20.12 2.54
N ASP A 88 -20.71 -20.39 1.48
CA ASP A 88 -21.51 -21.61 1.35
C ASP A 88 -20.77 -22.76 0.67
N PHE A 89 -19.46 -22.64 0.43
CA PHE A 89 -18.66 -23.77 -0.05
C PHE A 89 -18.68 -24.91 0.97
N ASN A 90 -19.14 -26.09 0.55
CA ASN A 90 -19.48 -27.25 1.38
C ASN A 90 -20.54 -26.96 2.47
N GLY A 91 -21.41 -25.98 2.24
CA GLY A 91 -22.35 -25.47 3.24
C GLY A 91 -21.71 -24.45 4.18
N ARG A 92 -22.56 -23.61 4.80
CA ARG A 92 -22.11 -22.48 5.64
C ARG A 92 -21.12 -22.89 6.74
N VAL A 93 -21.45 -23.95 7.47
CA VAL A 93 -20.62 -24.52 8.55
C VAL A 93 -19.63 -25.59 8.07
N GLY A 94 -19.59 -25.86 6.77
CA GLY A 94 -18.72 -26.89 6.20
C GLY A 94 -17.26 -26.46 6.18
N ASN A 95 -16.37 -27.45 6.29
CA ASN A 95 -14.93 -27.25 6.19
C ASN A 95 -14.56 -26.74 4.80
N LYS A 96 -13.80 -25.65 4.77
CA LYS A 96 -13.34 -24.99 3.55
C LYS A 96 -11.87 -25.33 3.27
N PRO A 97 -11.42 -25.33 2.00
CA PRO A 97 -10.09 -25.80 1.66
C PRO A 97 -8.98 -24.96 2.29
N ILE A 98 -7.98 -25.61 2.89
CA ILE A 98 -6.77 -24.94 3.38
C ILE A 98 -5.89 -24.56 2.17
N LYS A 99 -5.45 -23.30 2.10
CA LYS A 99 -4.76 -22.73 0.93
C LYS A 99 -3.37 -22.19 1.23
N TRP A 100 -2.48 -23.08 1.67
CA TRP A 100 -1.07 -22.73 1.87
C TRP A 100 -0.32 -22.43 0.57
N ASP A 101 -0.81 -22.96 -0.56
CA ASP A 101 -0.34 -22.61 -1.91
C ASP A 101 -0.49 -21.12 -2.23
N TYR A 102 -1.44 -20.42 -1.59
CA TYR A 102 -1.59 -18.98 -1.78
C TYR A 102 -0.40 -18.18 -1.23
N ASN A 103 0.32 -18.71 -0.23
CA ASN A 103 1.48 -18.04 0.35
C ASN A 103 2.73 -18.06 -0.56
N THR A 104 2.73 -18.92 -1.60
CA THR A 104 3.81 -18.99 -2.59
C THR A 104 3.46 -18.27 -3.89
N ALA A 105 2.19 -17.92 -4.11
CA ALA A 105 1.75 -17.11 -5.25
C ALA A 105 2.15 -15.65 -5.07
N GLY A 106 2.90 -15.09 -6.04
CA GLY A 106 3.50 -13.75 -5.93
C GLY A 106 2.50 -12.64 -5.62
N ASN A 107 1.41 -12.57 -6.37
CA ASN A 107 0.34 -11.56 -6.19
C ASN A 107 -0.37 -11.68 -4.83
N ARG A 108 -0.60 -12.89 -4.32
CA ARG A 108 -1.23 -13.10 -3.01
C ARG A 108 -0.26 -12.84 -1.86
N LYS A 109 1.03 -13.05 -2.09
CA LYS A 109 2.09 -12.72 -1.13
C LYS A 109 2.27 -11.21 -0.96
N ASP A 110 1.91 -10.40 -1.97
CA ASP A 110 1.93 -8.95 -1.85
C ASP A 110 0.89 -8.45 -0.84
N ILE A 111 -0.33 -9.02 -0.81
CA ILE A 111 -1.31 -8.72 0.24
C ILE A 111 -0.72 -9.00 1.62
N TYR A 112 -0.15 -10.18 1.80
CA TYR A 112 0.45 -10.57 3.07
C TYR A 112 1.50 -9.55 3.52
N ARG A 113 2.36 -9.09 2.60
CA ARG A 113 3.38 -8.06 2.89
C ARG A 113 2.75 -6.74 3.28
N VAL A 114 1.78 -6.25 2.52
CA VAL A 114 1.07 -4.98 2.83
C VAL A 114 0.42 -5.06 4.21
N MET A 115 -0.28 -6.16 4.50
CA MET A 115 -0.93 -6.35 5.79
C MET A 115 0.09 -6.43 6.93
N SER A 116 1.20 -7.14 6.73
CA SER A 116 2.30 -7.25 7.69
C SER A 116 2.92 -5.88 7.98
N GLU A 117 3.22 -5.08 6.96
CA GLU A 117 3.83 -3.76 7.14
C GLU A 117 2.87 -2.78 7.84
N MET A 118 1.57 -2.80 7.51
CA MET A 118 0.59 -2.01 8.25
C MET A 118 0.51 -2.44 9.73
N ASN A 119 0.56 -3.74 10.01
CA ASN A 119 0.60 -4.24 11.39
C ASN A 119 1.89 -3.81 12.10
N GLN A 120 3.03 -3.82 11.41
CA GLN A 120 4.30 -3.36 11.95
C GLN A 120 4.25 -1.86 12.29
N LEU A 121 3.68 -1.02 11.42
CA LEU A 121 3.48 0.41 11.72
C LEU A 121 2.65 0.59 13.00
N LYS A 122 1.55 -0.16 13.14
CA LYS A 122 0.69 -0.13 14.33
C LYS A 122 1.41 -0.51 15.61
N LEU A 123 2.31 -1.50 15.55
CA LEU A 123 3.09 -1.95 16.70
C LEU A 123 4.24 -1.01 17.05
N THR A 124 4.71 -0.23 16.08
CA THR A 124 5.94 0.57 16.21
C THR A 124 5.66 2.02 16.60
N TYR A 125 4.62 2.64 16.05
CA TYR A 125 4.41 4.09 16.14
C TYR A 125 3.22 4.47 16.99
N LYS A 126 3.45 5.32 18.00
CA LYS A 126 2.43 5.81 18.94
C LYS A 126 1.25 6.51 18.28
N ALA A 127 1.44 7.13 17.11
CA ALA A 127 0.35 7.74 16.35
C ALA A 127 -0.81 6.74 16.09
N PHE A 128 -0.51 5.45 15.92
CA PHE A 128 -1.52 4.40 15.71
C PHE A 128 -2.29 3.99 16.98
N GLU A 129 -1.87 4.43 18.17
CA GLU A 129 -2.68 4.30 19.40
C GLU A 129 -3.97 5.12 19.31
N GLY A 130 -3.96 6.20 18.52
CA GLY A 130 -5.14 7.00 18.20
C GLY A 130 -5.50 8.08 19.21
N ASN A 131 -4.50 8.64 19.90
CA ASN A 131 -4.69 9.75 20.84
C ASN A 131 -5.10 11.06 20.13
N ASP A 132 -4.61 11.29 18.91
CA ASP A 132 -5.08 12.34 17.99
C ASP A 132 -5.28 11.73 16.60
N VAL A 133 -6.54 11.65 16.18
CA VAL A 133 -6.95 11.02 14.92
C VAL A 133 -8.05 11.82 14.25
N LYS A 134 -7.94 12.01 12.93
CA LYS A 134 -9.03 12.54 12.09
C LYS A 134 -9.41 11.51 11.04
N LEU A 135 -10.71 11.35 10.84
CA LEU A 135 -11.28 10.27 10.03
C LEU A 135 -12.19 10.86 8.96
N ASP A 136 -11.90 10.55 7.70
CA ASP A 136 -12.84 10.67 6.59
C ASP A 136 -13.03 9.29 5.97
N LEU A 137 -14.03 8.57 6.47
CA LEU A 137 -14.25 7.16 6.19
C LEU A 137 -15.47 6.91 5.30
N GLY A 138 -16.16 7.97 4.88
CA GLY A 138 -17.34 7.91 4.01
C GLY A 138 -16.97 7.76 2.53
N GLY A 139 -17.98 7.72 1.66
CA GLY A 139 -17.80 7.85 0.22
C GLY A 139 -16.79 6.89 -0.42
N LYS A 140 -16.18 7.34 -1.52
CA LYS A 140 -15.24 6.58 -2.34
C LYS A 140 -13.78 6.98 -2.12
N GLY A 141 -13.50 8.22 -1.72
CA GLY A 141 -12.19 8.61 -1.18
C GLY A 141 -12.22 8.42 0.33
N LYS A 142 -11.24 7.72 0.90
CA LYS A 142 -11.13 7.56 2.36
C LYS A 142 -9.75 8.00 2.84
N ARG A 143 -9.71 8.52 4.06
CA ARG A 143 -8.50 9.04 4.67
C ARG A 143 -8.52 8.93 6.20
N VAL A 144 -7.36 8.65 6.76
CA VAL A 144 -7.09 8.59 8.20
C VAL A 144 -5.84 9.42 8.46
N HIS A 145 -5.96 10.42 9.32
CA HIS A 145 -4.82 11.16 9.86
C HIS A 145 -4.52 10.63 11.24
N LEU A 146 -3.27 10.25 11.49
CA LEU A 146 -2.78 9.82 12.80
C LEU A 146 -1.68 10.77 13.21
N SER A 147 -1.83 11.40 14.37
CA SER A 147 -0.89 12.41 14.85
C SER A 147 -0.29 12.00 16.19
N ASP A 148 1.00 12.25 16.33
CA ASP A 148 1.76 12.15 17.57
C ASP A 148 2.85 13.23 17.56
N ALA A 149 3.31 13.64 18.74
CA ALA A 149 4.37 14.64 18.87
C ALA A 149 5.67 14.28 18.11
N SER A 150 5.94 12.97 17.94
CA SER A 150 7.11 12.49 17.22
C SER A 150 6.91 12.33 15.71
N GLN A 151 5.68 12.05 15.27
CA GLN A 151 5.41 11.48 13.96
C GLN A 151 3.94 11.66 13.56
N ASN A 152 3.70 12.11 12.32
CA ASN A 152 2.39 12.16 11.70
C ASN A 152 2.29 11.19 10.51
N PHE A 153 1.08 10.68 10.30
CA PHE A 153 0.73 9.85 9.14
C PHE A 153 -0.53 10.38 8.45
N VAL A 154 -0.56 10.25 7.13
CA VAL A 154 -1.76 10.38 6.29
C VAL A 154 -1.94 9.09 5.50
N VAL A 155 -2.94 8.30 5.86
CA VAL A 155 -3.31 7.07 5.16
C VAL A 155 -4.53 7.37 4.31
N MET A 156 -4.46 7.15 3.00
CA MET A 156 -5.55 7.50 2.09
C MET A 156 -5.72 6.50 0.96
N GLY A 157 -6.91 6.43 0.37
CA GLY A 157 -7.17 5.51 -0.73
C GLY A 157 -8.42 5.78 -1.54
N ASN A 158 -8.37 5.41 -2.82
CA ASN A 158 -9.43 5.55 -3.79
C ASN A 158 -10.21 4.24 -3.96
N PHE A 159 -11.39 4.17 -3.33
CA PHE A 159 -12.33 3.06 -3.42
C PHE A 159 -13.19 3.09 -4.70
N ASP A 160 -13.03 4.06 -5.59
CA ASP A 160 -13.73 4.08 -6.88
C ASP A 160 -13.09 3.14 -7.93
N VAL A 161 -13.75 3.03 -9.08
CA VAL A 161 -13.26 2.35 -10.30
C VAL A 161 -12.73 3.35 -11.34
N THR A 162 -12.66 4.64 -10.97
CA THR A 162 -12.13 5.74 -11.78
C THR A 162 -11.12 6.52 -10.96
N THR A 163 -10.19 7.20 -11.63
CA THR A 163 -9.23 8.09 -10.97
C THR A 163 -9.96 9.17 -10.16
N ALA A 164 -9.41 9.50 -8.99
CA ALA A 164 -9.93 10.54 -8.13
C ALA A 164 -8.79 11.40 -7.58
N ASP A 165 -9.07 12.69 -7.48
CA ASP A 165 -8.22 13.67 -6.82
C ASP A 165 -8.67 13.78 -5.36
N LEU A 166 -7.84 13.27 -4.46
CA LEU A 166 -8.12 13.24 -3.04
C LEU A 166 -7.36 14.38 -2.35
N ILE A 167 -8.09 15.27 -1.69
CA ILE A 167 -7.47 16.29 -0.84
C ILE A 167 -6.65 15.60 0.24
N GLY A 168 -5.43 16.06 0.51
CA GLY A 168 -4.54 15.48 1.53
C GLY A 168 -4.91 15.90 2.96
N ASP A 169 -5.28 17.16 3.16
CA ASP A 169 -5.41 17.80 4.50
C ASP A 169 -4.24 17.41 5.43
N PHE A 170 -3.01 17.50 4.93
CA PHE A 170 -1.80 17.17 5.67
C PHE A 170 -1.72 17.99 6.96
N GLN A 171 -1.14 17.40 8.02
CA GLN A 171 -1.00 18.07 9.31
C GLN A 171 -0.09 19.31 9.25
N HIS A 172 0.84 19.36 8.30
CA HIS A 172 1.71 20.50 8.03
C HIS A 172 2.29 20.46 6.61
N THR A 173 2.82 21.59 6.16
CA THR A 173 3.61 21.71 4.93
C THR A 173 5.03 21.15 5.11
N GLY A 174 5.75 20.91 4.02
CA GLY A 174 7.10 20.37 4.00
C GLY A 174 7.18 18.96 3.39
N MET A 175 8.29 18.26 3.64
CA MET A 175 8.53 16.95 3.05
C MET A 175 7.73 15.84 3.73
N TRP A 176 7.05 15.05 2.90
CA TRP A 176 6.36 13.81 3.28
C TRP A 176 6.87 12.65 2.43
N TYR A 177 6.95 11.47 3.02
CA TYR A 177 7.48 10.27 2.39
C TYR A 177 6.38 9.23 2.27
N GLU A 178 6.20 8.64 1.09
CA GLU A 178 5.24 7.57 0.85
C GLU A 178 5.91 6.24 1.23
N TYR A 179 5.35 5.58 2.24
CA TYR A 179 6.00 4.49 2.97
C TYR A 179 6.28 3.26 2.12
N PHE A 180 5.37 2.90 1.20
CA PHE A 180 5.49 1.66 0.44
C PHE A 180 6.36 1.80 -0.81
N SER A 181 6.25 2.92 -1.52
CA SER A 181 7.06 3.24 -2.72
C SER A 181 8.43 3.80 -2.36
N GLY A 182 8.57 4.41 -1.17
CA GLY A 182 9.76 5.13 -0.75
C GLY A 182 9.95 6.49 -1.44
N ASP A 183 8.97 6.92 -2.24
CA ASP A 183 8.95 8.23 -2.89
C ASP A 183 8.67 9.35 -1.86
N SER A 184 8.82 10.59 -2.28
CA SER A 184 8.58 11.75 -1.43
C SER A 184 7.93 12.89 -2.19
N ILE A 185 7.15 13.69 -1.46
CA ILE A 185 6.50 14.90 -1.99
C ILE A 185 6.82 16.07 -1.07
N ASN A 186 6.92 17.27 -1.64
CA ASN A 186 6.96 18.51 -0.88
C ASN A 186 5.54 19.11 -0.83
N VAL A 187 4.88 19.01 0.32
CA VAL A 187 3.55 19.58 0.55
C VAL A 187 3.67 21.08 0.75
N THR A 188 3.26 21.86 -0.24
CA THR A 188 3.29 23.35 -0.18
C THR A 188 2.00 23.96 0.35
N ASP A 189 0.90 23.20 0.32
CA ASP A 189 -0.40 23.53 0.88
C ASP A 189 -0.93 22.27 1.57
N ILE A 190 -1.40 22.39 2.81
CA ILE A 190 -1.98 21.25 3.53
C ILE A 190 -3.18 20.65 2.79
N LYS A 191 -3.91 21.45 2.01
CA LYS A 191 -5.03 21.01 1.16
C LYS A 191 -4.61 20.50 -0.22
N MET A 192 -3.31 20.30 -0.46
CA MET A 192 -2.79 19.75 -1.71
C MET A 192 -3.57 18.49 -2.09
N SER A 193 -4.00 18.44 -3.36
CA SER A 193 -4.69 17.29 -3.91
C SER A 193 -3.70 16.24 -4.37
N ILE A 194 -4.01 14.98 -4.08
CA ILE A 194 -3.23 13.81 -4.47
C ILE A 194 -4.04 13.00 -5.47
N ASN A 195 -3.49 12.89 -6.68
CA ASN A 195 -4.09 12.05 -7.73
C ASN A 195 -3.93 10.57 -7.37
N CYS A 196 -5.05 9.86 -7.31
CA CYS A 196 -5.10 8.43 -6.98
C CYS A 196 -5.82 7.66 -8.08
N ALA A 197 -5.10 6.74 -8.73
CA ALA A 197 -5.67 5.78 -9.67
C ALA A 197 -6.78 4.92 -8.99
N PRO A 198 -7.66 4.26 -9.76
CA PRO A 198 -8.66 3.35 -9.20
C PRO A 198 -8.00 2.29 -8.32
N GLY A 199 -8.49 2.09 -7.09
CA GLY A 199 -7.93 1.10 -6.17
C GLY A 199 -6.61 1.51 -5.49
N ALA A 200 -5.99 2.63 -5.86
CA ALA A 200 -4.74 3.06 -5.27
C ALA A 200 -4.91 3.48 -3.80
N TYR A 201 -3.88 3.24 -3.01
CA TYR A 201 -3.73 3.73 -1.63
C TYR A 201 -2.33 4.31 -1.43
N LYS A 202 -2.20 5.16 -0.41
CA LYS A 202 -0.94 5.78 -0.02
C LYS A 202 -0.85 5.89 1.49
N VAL A 203 0.35 5.67 2.03
CA VAL A 203 0.67 5.90 3.44
C VAL A 203 1.80 6.91 3.50
N TYR A 204 1.45 8.18 3.72
CA TYR A 204 2.43 9.24 3.89
C TYR A 204 2.84 9.38 5.35
N THR A 205 4.12 9.70 5.56
CA THR A 205 4.73 10.00 6.86
C THR A 205 5.62 11.23 6.77
N ASP A 206 5.61 12.07 7.80
CA ASP A 206 6.47 13.27 7.91
C ASP A 206 7.91 12.96 8.37
N LYS A 207 8.28 11.68 8.47
CA LYS A 207 9.66 11.21 8.63
C LYS A 207 9.97 10.16 7.57
N ASN A 208 11.25 10.07 7.20
CA ASN A 208 11.69 9.09 6.22
C ASN A 208 11.77 7.69 6.87
N ILE A 209 10.65 6.98 6.86
CA ILE A 209 10.54 5.58 7.30
C ILE A 209 10.51 4.69 6.06
N LYS A 210 11.28 3.61 6.08
CA LYS A 210 11.36 2.67 4.95
C LYS A 210 10.85 1.30 5.35
N THR A 211 10.00 0.71 4.51
CA THR A 211 9.65 -0.71 4.60
C THR A 211 10.85 -1.59 4.22
N SER A 212 10.94 -2.78 4.83
CA SER A 212 11.90 -3.82 4.41
C SER A 212 11.34 -4.70 3.28
N GLN A 213 10.05 -4.59 2.97
CA GLN A 213 9.35 -5.44 2.02
C GLN A 213 9.28 -4.77 0.66
N ARG A 214 9.50 -5.57 -0.39
CA ARG A 214 9.18 -5.19 -1.77
C ARG A 214 7.81 -5.74 -2.12
N ILE A 215 6.88 -4.85 -2.46
CA ILE A 215 5.50 -5.19 -2.84
C ILE A 215 5.40 -5.05 -4.35
N GLY A 216 5.14 -6.13 -5.09
CA GLY A 216 5.16 -6.13 -6.55
C GLY A 216 4.16 -5.14 -7.18
N SER A 217 2.95 -5.03 -6.61
CA SER A 217 1.90 -4.10 -7.04
C SER A 217 2.29 -2.61 -6.90
N ILE A 218 3.12 -2.27 -5.91
CA ILE A 218 3.54 -0.89 -5.60
C ILE A 218 4.94 -0.57 -6.14
N SER A 219 5.82 -1.57 -6.18
CA SER A 219 7.25 -1.43 -6.49
C SER A 219 7.54 -1.30 -7.99
N GLN A 220 6.52 -1.10 -8.83
CA GLN A 220 6.73 -0.60 -10.18
C GLN A 220 7.07 0.90 -10.14
N VAL A 221 8.08 1.27 -9.36
CA VAL A 221 9.00 2.29 -9.83
C VAL A 221 9.85 1.63 -10.92
N SER A 222 9.21 1.39 -12.06
CA SER A 222 9.94 1.30 -13.30
C SER A 222 10.56 2.67 -13.47
N TYR A 223 11.81 2.83 -13.02
CA TYR A 223 12.65 3.94 -13.46
C TYR A 223 12.89 3.90 -14.98
N GLN A 224 12.25 2.94 -15.70
CA GLN A 224 12.49 2.53 -17.07
C GLN A 224 14.00 2.53 -17.31
N MET A 225 14.71 1.92 -16.36
CA MET A 225 16.16 1.90 -16.38
C MET A 225 16.59 0.94 -17.47
N ARG A 226 17.24 1.47 -18.51
CA ARG A 226 17.84 0.68 -19.58
C ARG A 226 19.34 0.63 -19.36
N ILE A 227 19.89 -0.57 -19.28
CA ILE A 227 21.33 -0.81 -19.17
C ILE A 227 21.77 -1.61 -20.39
N TYR A 228 22.74 -1.10 -21.14
CA TYR A 228 23.24 -1.77 -22.34
C TYR A 228 24.68 -1.35 -22.69
N PRO A 229 25.44 -2.20 -23.41
CA PRO A 229 25.11 -3.59 -23.72
C PRO A 229 25.21 -4.49 -22.47
N ASN A 230 24.40 -5.53 -22.38
CA ASN A 230 24.57 -6.60 -21.39
C ASN A 230 24.52 -7.95 -22.13
N PRO A 231 25.64 -8.68 -22.25
CA PRO A 231 26.94 -8.48 -21.59
C PRO A 231 27.73 -7.27 -22.13
N SER A 232 28.55 -6.63 -21.29
CA SER A 232 29.49 -5.58 -21.70
C SER A 232 30.94 -6.01 -21.44
N GLN A 233 31.86 -5.47 -22.24
CA GLN A 233 33.29 -5.72 -22.12
C GLN A 233 34.08 -4.52 -21.56
N ASN A 234 33.65 -3.29 -21.84
CA ASN A 234 34.43 -2.08 -21.52
C ASN A 234 33.56 -0.94 -20.95
N GLU A 235 32.31 -0.79 -21.43
CA GLU A 235 31.45 0.34 -21.08
C GLU A 235 30.01 -0.13 -20.94
N LEU A 236 29.35 0.25 -19.84
CA LEU A 236 27.93 0.10 -19.62
C LEU A 236 27.25 1.46 -19.70
N ARG A 237 26.22 1.57 -20.53
CA ARG A 237 25.37 2.75 -20.58
C ARG A 237 24.13 2.54 -19.74
N VAL A 238 23.87 3.49 -18.84
CA VAL A 238 22.67 3.55 -18.01
C VAL A 238 21.79 4.70 -18.50
N VAL A 239 20.49 4.43 -18.66
CA VAL A 239 19.47 5.43 -19.00
C VAL A 239 18.32 5.28 -18.00
N LEU A 240 17.96 6.38 -17.33
CA LEU A 240 16.84 6.50 -16.41
C LEU A 240 15.78 7.41 -17.05
N GLU A 241 14.63 6.87 -17.46
CA GLU A 241 13.63 7.69 -18.18
C GLU A 241 12.78 8.54 -17.22
N LYS A 242 12.69 8.13 -15.95
CA LYS A 242 11.86 8.78 -14.93
C LYS A 242 12.61 9.12 -13.64
N ALA A 243 13.94 9.12 -13.68
CA ALA A 243 14.77 9.46 -12.52
C ALA A 243 16.11 10.05 -12.92
N GLN A 244 16.85 10.51 -11.91
CA GLN A 244 18.23 10.94 -12.03
C GLN A 244 19.06 10.27 -10.93
N ALA A 245 20.31 9.92 -11.24
CA ALA A 245 21.26 9.37 -10.29
C ALA A 245 22.31 10.42 -9.89
N THR A 246 22.77 10.33 -8.65
CA THR A 246 23.89 11.10 -8.11
C THR A 246 25.13 10.24 -7.85
N ASN A 247 24.98 8.92 -7.78
CA ASN A 247 26.06 7.96 -7.60
C ASN A 247 25.69 6.61 -8.23
N TYR A 248 26.69 5.75 -8.39
CA TYR A 248 26.51 4.36 -8.82
C TYR A 248 27.49 3.42 -8.14
N SER A 249 27.13 2.13 -8.07
CA SER A 249 28.02 1.03 -7.69
C SER A 249 27.73 -0.20 -8.55
N VAL A 250 28.79 -0.83 -9.05
CA VAL A 250 28.77 -2.02 -9.89
C VAL A 250 29.41 -3.16 -9.13
N PHE A 251 28.75 -4.32 -9.14
CA PHE A 251 29.22 -5.53 -8.49
C PHE A 251 29.30 -6.67 -9.51
N ASP A 252 30.26 -7.57 -9.34
CA ASP A 252 30.30 -8.81 -10.12
C ASP A 252 29.26 -9.83 -9.60
N ALA A 253 29.12 -10.95 -10.31
CA ALA A 253 28.18 -12.01 -9.94
C ALA A 253 28.46 -12.66 -8.56
N HIS A 254 29.64 -12.42 -7.98
CA HIS A 254 30.02 -12.90 -6.65
C HIS A 254 29.84 -11.81 -5.57
N GLY A 255 29.31 -10.64 -5.93
CA GLY A 255 29.06 -9.52 -5.02
C GLY A 255 30.30 -8.69 -4.70
N LYS A 256 31.42 -8.88 -5.42
CA LYS A 256 32.61 -8.04 -5.26
C LYS A 256 32.37 -6.70 -5.97
N SER A 257 32.65 -5.60 -5.27
CA SER A 257 32.59 -4.26 -5.87
C SER A 257 33.62 -4.15 -7.00
N VAL A 258 33.13 -3.88 -8.21
CA VAL A 258 33.94 -3.66 -9.43
C VAL A 258 34.29 -2.18 -9.54
N LYS A 259 33.29 -1.30 -9.38
CA LYS A 259 33.45 0.15 -9.47
C LYS A 259 32.34 0.89 -8.73
N ALA A 260 32.66 2.04 -8.16
CA ALA A 260 31.66 2.95 -7.61
C ALA A 260 32.15 4.39 -7.76
N ASP A 261 31.25 5.30 -8.09
CA ASP A 261 31.59 6.72 -8.24
C ASP A 261 30.39 7.64 -7.98
N VAL A 262 30.69 8.92 -7.73
CA VAL A 262 29.71 10.00 -7.61
C VAL A 262 29.61 10.72 -8.96
N LEU A 263 28.41 10.82 -9.50
CA LEU A 263 28.15 11.50 -10.76
C LEU A 263 28.22 13.01 -10.57
N GLN A 264 28.71 13.73 -11.59
CA GLN A 264 28.71 15.18 -11.57
C GLN A 264 27.29 15.71 -11.75
N GLY A 265 26.63 15.96 -10.62
CA GLY A 265 25.23 16.38 -10.56
C GLY A 265 24.25 15.24 -10.82
N ASN A 266 22.97 15.60 -10.96
CA ASN A 266 21.91 14.63 -11.19
C ASN A 266 21.88 14.25 -12.68
N GLN A 267 22.16 12.99 -13.01
CA GLN A 267 22.24 12.51 -14.39
C GLN A 267 21.10 11.53 -14.71
N SER A 268 20.39 11.73 -15.82
CA SER A 268 19.40 10.79 -16.35
C SER A 268 19.99 9.79 -17.35
N SER A 269 21.21 10.02 -17.85
CA SER A 269 21.99 9.03 -18.60
C SER A 269 23.47 9.24 -18.37
N PHE A 270 24.21 8.15 -18.19
CA PHE A 270 25.65 8.16 -17.99
C PHE A 270 26.28 6.83 -18.42
N SER A 271 27.59 6.87 -18.68
CA SER A 271 28.41 5.70 -18.97
C SER A 271 29.23 5.30 -17.75
N ILE A 272 29.45 4.00 -17.61
CA ILE A 272 30.34 3.42 -16.61
C ILE A 272 31.37 2.56 -17.35
N ASP A 273 32.65 2.96 -17.30
CA ASP A 273 33.71 2.06 -17.76
C ASP A 273 33.90 0.93 -16.76
N ILE A 274 33.81 -0.33 -17.20
CA ILE A 274 33.94 -1.53 -16.36
C ILE A 274 35.09 -2.42 -16.80
#